data_AF-A0A7V9P1R8-F1
#
_entry.id   AF-A0A7V9P1R8-F1
#
_cell.length_a   1.000
_cell.length_b   1.000
_cell.length_c   1.000
_cell.angle_alpha   90.00
_cell.angle_beta   90.00
_cell.angle_gamma   90.00
#
_symmetry.space_group_name_H-M   'P 1'
#
loop_
_entity.id
_entity.type
_entity.pdbx_description
1 polymer ?
#
loop_
_entity_poly.entity_id
_entity_poly.type
_entity_poly.pdbx_seq_one_letter_code
_entity_poly.pdbx_strand_id
1 'polypeptide(L)'
;MNTKSIFIGTAVSAGLVWIVSSLMSKKKVGDKLDTKTSVMLHSLDLKGLTLRIDVTLINPTEGTLTIKQPYIKVKFKNKDIGTTQLENKKIIIPAYAPKKLDPIYLTIPATGLFSLGDGLLSLLLKKQTVQITTIIATSIYIAGGFKSYEKTDVMNLNPLGKK
;
A
#
# COMPACT_ATOMS: atom_id res chain seq x y z
N MET A 1 25.64 56.34 37.20
CA MET A 1 24.94 55.39 38.09
C MET A 1 24.90 54.05 37.39
N ASN A 2 25.33 53.01 38.10
CA ASN A 2 25.63 51.67 37.60
C ASN A 2 24.37 50.78 37.76
N THR A 3 23.92 50.07 36.73
CA THR A 3 22.94 48.97 36.88
C THR A 3 23.38 47.76 36.07
N LYS A 4 23.70 46.68 36.79
CA LYS A 4 23.95 45.34 36.26
C LYS A 4 22.63 44.55 36.14
N SER A 5 22.70 43.51 35.31
CA SER A 5 21.88 42.28 35.25
C SER A 5 20.57 42.39 34.44
N ILE A 6 20.12 41.40 33.66
CA ILE A 6 20.28 39.93 33.77
C ILE A 6 20.24 39.30 32.36
N PHE A 7 21.16 38.37 32.07
CA PHE A 7 21.06 37.41 30.97
C PHE A 7 20.03 36.35 31.39
N ILE A 8 18.84 36.34 30.77
CA ILE A 8 17.87 35.23 30.91
C ILE A 8 17.59 34.73 29.51
N GLY A 9 17.95 33.46 29.30
CA GLY A 9 17.95 32.82 28.01
C GLY A 9 16.60 32.89 27.29
N THR A 10 16.66 33.18 26.00
CA THR A 10 15.61 32.81 25.07
C THR A 10 16.27 32.25 23.81
N ALA A 11 16.90 31.10 23.98
CA ALA A 11 17.13 30.19 22.86
C ALA A 11 15.82 29.43 22.62
N VAL A 12 14.87 30.05 21.90
CA VAL A 12 13.84 29.30 21.19
C VAL A 12 13.74 29.93 19.81
N SER A 13 14.41 29.25 18.89
CA SER A 13 14.43 29.46 17.46
C SER A 13 13.02 29.68 16.89
N ALA A 14 12.94 30.60 15.93
CA ALA A 14 11.79 30.88 15.08
C ALA A 14 11.42 29.66 14.20
N GLY A 15 10.80 28.64 14.80
CA GLY A 15 10.57 27.34 14.14
C GLY A 15 9.20 26.71 14.40
N LEU A 16 8.17 27.48 14.81
CA LEU A 16 6.88 26.92 15.22
C LEU A 16 5.64 27.63 14.61
N VAL A 17 5.67 28.01 13.33
CA VAL A 17 4.45 28.54 12.66
C VAL A 17 4.12 27.84 11.33
N TRP A 18 4.63 26.63 11.07
CA TRP A 18 4.27 25.89 9.85
C TRP A 18 3.78 24.46 10.10
N ILE A 19 2.92 24.21 11.11
CA ILE A 19 2.23 22.92 11.22
C ILE A 19 0.79 23.12 11.73
N VAL A 20 -0.02 23.93 11.05
CA VAL A 20 -1.49 23.97 11.33
C VAL A 20 -2.36 23.98 10.07
N SER A 21 -1.82 23.77 8.87
CA SER A 21 -2.62 23.82 7.62
C SER A 21 -3.00 22.47 7.00
N SER A 22 -2.68 21.33 7.62
CA SER A 22 -3.07 20.01 7.07
C SER A 22 -4.38 19.43 7.59
N LEU A 23 -5.17 20.18 8.36
CA LEU A 23 -6.40 19.69 9.01
C LEU A 23 -7.68 20.36 8.50
N MET A 24 -7.77 20.63 7.20
CA MET A 24 -9.01 21.07 6.55
C MET A 24 -9.55 19.97 5.65
N SER A 25 -10.48 19.19 6.21
CA SER A 25 -11.62 18.50 5.58
C SER A 25 -11.58 18.23 4.08
N LYS A 26 -10.69 17.34 3.64
CA LYS A 26 -10.93 16.59 2.41
C LYS A 26 -11.86 15.43 2.79
N LYS A 27 -13.12 15.42 2.34
CA LYS A 27 -13.90 14.18 2.27
C LYS A 27 -12.98 13.16 1.62
N LYS A 28 -12.47 12.19 2.39
CA LYS A 28 -11.25 11.48 1.98
C LYS A 28 -11.63 10.67 0.75
N VAL A 29 -10.78 10.67 -0.27
CA VAL A 29 -10.92 9.74 -1.42
C VAL A 29 -11.05 8.30 -0.90
N GLY A 30 -10.48 8.02 0.28
CA GLY A 30 -10.66 6.81 1.09
C GLY A 30 -12.11 6.40 1.38
N ASP A 31 -13.03 7.35 1.56
CA ASP A 31 -14.44 7.07 1.88
C ASP A 31 -15.23 6.61 0.65
N LYS A 32 -14.65 6.74 -0.55
CA LYS A 32 -15.33 6.43 -1.81
C LYS A 32 -15.01 5.05 -2.35
N LEU A 33 -13.97 4.37 -1.88
CA LEU A 33 -13.60 3.06 -2.40
C LEU A 33 -13.06 2.22 -1.25
N ASP A 34 -13.72 1.11 -0.98
CA ASP A 34 -13.14 0.08 -0.13
C ASP A 34 -12.47 -0.99 -1.00
N THR A 35 -11.38 -1.55 -0.51
CA THR A 35 -10.59 -2.56 -1.22
C THR A 35 -10.31 -3.71 -0.28
N LYS A 36 -10.64 -4.93 -0.69
CA LYS A 36 -10.28 -6.15 0.00
C LYS A 36 -9.18 -6.85 -0.77
N THR A 37 -8.10 -7.16 -0.07
CA THR A 37 -6.87 -7.70 -0.65
C THR A 37 -6.58 -9.05 0.00
N SER A 38 -6.29 -10.05 -0.81
CA SER A 38 -5.71 -11.30 -0.36
C SER A 38 -4.45 -11.57 -1.14
N VAL A 39 -3.37 -11.95 -0.45
CA VAL A 39 -2.13 -12.37 -1.09
C VAL A 39 -1.82 -13.78 -0.62
N MET A 40 -1.59 -14.65 -1.59
CA MET A 40 -1.28 -16.04 -1.38
C MET A 40 0.04 -16.38 -2.06
N LEU A 41 0.80 -17.27 -1.44
CA LEU A 41 1.93 -17.89 -2.10
C LEU A 41 1.41 -18.83 -3.19
N HIS A 42 1.69 -18.52 -4.45
CA HIS A 42 1.29 -19.35 -5.59
C HIS A 42 2.32 -20.44 -5.89
N SER A 43 3.60 -20.06 -5.98
CA SER A 43 4.70 -21.00 -6.17
C SER A 43 5.99 -20.48 -5.56
N LEU A 44 6.85 -21.41 -5.19
CA LEU A 44 8.22 -21.13 -4.77
C LEU A 44 9.12 -22.13 -5.51
N ASP A 45 9.96 -21.62 -6.42
CA ASP A 45 10.88 -22.42 -7.22
C ASP A 45 12.26 -21.75 -7.32
N LEU A 46 13.15 -22.32 -8.13
CA LEU A 46 14.49 -21.79 -8.35
C LEU A 46 14.50 -20.45 -9.12
N LYS A 47 13.43 -20.14 -9.88
CA LYS A 47 13.28 -18.88 -10.61
C LYS A 47 12.84 -17.77 -9.65
N GLY A 48 12.07 -18.12 -8.61
CA GLY A 48 11.77 -17.25 -7.49
C GLY A 48 10.43 -17.55 -6.82
N LEU A 49 9.83 -16.48 -6.31
CA LEU A 49 8.60 -16.51 -5.53
C LEU A 49 7.48 -15.91 -6.36
N THR A 50 6.42 -16.67 -6.62
CA THR A 50 5.22 -16.14 -7.28
C THR A 50 4.13 -15.94 -6.25
N LEU A 51 3.64 -14.71 -6.14
CA LEU A 51 2.50 -14.34 -5.31
C LEU A 51 1.26 -14.21 -6.20
N ARG A 52 0.16 -14.84 -5.77
CA ARG A 52 -1.17 -14.59 -6.32
C ARG A 52 -1.83 -13.52 -5.46
N ILE A 53 -2.28 -12.45 -6.10
CA ILE A 53 -2.92 -11.32 -5.45
C ILE A 53 -4.35 -11.22 -5.97
N ASP A 54 -5.32 -11.46 -5.09
CA ASP A 54 -6.74 -11.32 -5.39
C ASP A 54 -7.23 -10.00 -4.78
N VAL A 55 -7.77 -9.12 -5.64
CA VAL A 55 -8.26 -7.79 -5.24
C VAL A 55 -9.75 -7.68 -5.55
N THR A 56 -10.52 -7.31 -4.53
CA THR A 56 -11.93 -6.94 -4.68
C THR A 56 -12.10 -5.46 -4.35
N LEU A 57 -12.58 -4.71 -5.32
CA LEU A 57 -12.90 -3.31 -5.19
C LEU A 57 -14.38 -3.18 -4.84
N ILE A 58 -14.72 -2.37 -3.85
CA ILE A 58 -16.08 -2.19 -3.36
C ILE A 58 -16.41 -0.71 -3.45
N ASN A 59 -17.50 -0.39 -4.14
CA ASN A 59 -18.04 0.95 -4.17
C ASN A 59 -19.10 1.11 -3.06
N PRO A 60 -18.80 1.77 -1.92
CA PRO A 60 -19.78 2.00 -0.86
C PRO A 60 -20.73 3.18 -1.16
N THR A 61 -20.66 3.80 -2.34
CA THR A 61 -21.40 5.05 -2.66
C THR A 61 -22.59 4.80 -3.58
N GLU A 62 -23.54 5.75 -3.57
CA GLU A 62 -24.72 5.77 -4.44
C GLU A 62 -24.42 5.99 -5.92
N GLY A 63 -23.24 6.53 -6.24
CA GLY A 63 -22.83 6.83 -7.60
C GLY A 63 -21.90 5.77 -8.18
N THR A 64 -21.84 5.69 -9.51
CA THR A 64 -20.82 4.87 -10.19
C THR A 64 -19.43 5.45 -10.00
N LEU A 65 -18.46 4.60 -9.68
CA LEU A 65 -17.05 4.98 -9.60
C LEU A 65 -16.30 4.56 -10.86
N THR A 66 -15.51 5.49 -11.37
CA THR A 66 -14.51 5.18 -12.40
C THR A 66 -13.13 5.28 -11.76
N ILE A 67 -12.36 4.21 -11.84
CA ILE A 67 -10.99 4.16 -11.33
C ILE A 67 -10.03 3.70 -12.42
N LYS A 68 -8.72 3.90 -12.21
CA LYS A 68 -7.69 3.22 -13.01
C LYS A 68 -7.41 1.82 -12.47
N GLN A 69 -6.88 0.94 -13.30
CA GLN A 69 -6.37 -0.36 -12.85
C GLN A 69 -5.39 -0.12 -11.68
N PRO A 70 -5.62 -0.75 -10.52
CA PRO A 70 -4.75 -0.55 -9.37
C PRO A 70 -3.36 -1.13 -9.65
N TYR A 71 -2.36 -0.39 -9.22
CA TYR A 71 -0.99 -0.81 -9.12
C TYR A 71 -0.73 -1.32 -7.70
N ILE A 72 -0.09 -2.48 -7.58
CA ILE A 72 0.15 -3.14 -6.31
C ILE A 72 1.64 -3.23 -6.06
N LYS A 73 2.05 -2.81 -4.87
CA LYS A 73 3.42 -2.90 -4.36
C LYS A 73 3.43 -3.78 -3.14
N VAL A 74 4.36 -4.73 -3.10
CA VAL A 74 4.56 -5.62 -1.96
C VAL A 74 5.88 -5.29 -1.31
N LYS A 75 5.86 -5.22 0.03
CA LYS A 75 7.01 -4.95 0.88
C LYS A 75 7.22 -6.05 1.91
N PHE A 76 8.47 -6.27 2.25
CA PHE A 76 8.89 -7.09 3.39
C PHE A 76 9.91 -6.31 4.22
N LYS A 77 9.68 -6.18 5.53
CA LYS A 77 10.53 -5.39 6.44
C LYS A 77 10.84 -3.98 5.87
N ASN A 78 9.81 -3.29 5.38
CA ASN A 78 9.88 -1.97 4.73
C ASN A 78 10.69 -1.89 3.42
N LYS A 79 11.23 -3.00 2.90
CA LYS A 79 11.88 -3.05 1.58
C LYS A 79 10.86 -3.45 0.51
N ASP A 80 10.89 -2.78 -0.64
CA ASP A 80 10.10 -3.16 -1.82
C ASP A 80 10.61 -4.51 -2.33
N ILE A 81 9.74 -5.51 -2.41
CA ILE A 81 10.10 -6.86 -2.89
C ILE A 81 9.53 -7.16 -4.27
N GLY A 82 8.48 -6.44 -4.68
CA GLY A 82 7.90 -6.59 -5.99
C GLY A 82 6.76 -5.63 -6.22
N THR A 83 6.50 -5.35 -7.50
CA THR A 83 5.45 -4.44 -7.92
C THR A 83 4.79 -4.95 -9.19
N THR A 84 3.49 -4.77 -9.32
CA THR A 84 2.77 -5.16 -10.54
C THR A 84 3.05 -4.16 -11.66
N GLN A 85 2.80 -4.56 -12.90
CA GLN A 85 2.88 -3.62 -14.02
C GLN A 85 1.74 -2.60 -13.93
N LEU A 86 2.03 -1.37 -14.38
CA LEU A 86 1.04 -0.30 -14.48
C LEU A 86 0.26 -0.48 -15.78
N GLU A 87 -1.05 -0.67 -15.66
CA GLU A 87 -1.94 -0.69 -16.81
C GLU A 87 -2.80 0.57 -16.85
N ASN A 88 -2.89 1.22 -18.01
CA ASN A 88 -3.75 2.39 -18.19
C ASN A 88 -5.18 1.98 -18.58
N LYS A 89 -5.76 1.03 -17.85
CA LYS A 89 -7.13 0.56 -18.06
C LYS A 89 -8.06 1.23 -17.07
N LYS A 90 -9.23 1.66 -17.53
CA LYS A 90 -10.29 2.19 -16.65
C LYS A 90 -11.21 1.07 -16.21
N ILE A 91 -11.63 1.10 -14.96
CA ILE A 91 -12.58 0.17 -14.36
C ILE A 91 -13.77 0.98 -13.88
N ILE A 92 -14.97 0.53 -14.26
CA ILE A 92 -16.23 1.13 -13.83
C ILE A 92 -16.86 0.18 -12.81
N ILE A 93 -17.18 0.72 -11.64
CA ILE A 93 -17.80 -0.02 -10.53
C ILE A 93 -19.16 0.62 -10.25
N PRO A 94 -20.28 -0.10 -10.46
CA PRO A 94 -21.61 0.40 -10.16
C PRO A 94 -21.78 0.75 -8.67
N ALA A 95 -22.82 1.54 -8.36
CA ALA A 95 -23.20 1.89 -6.99
C ALA A 95 -23.38 0.63 -6.13
N TYR A 96 -22.86 0.65 -4.90
CA TYR A 96 -22.97 -0.44 -3.93
C TYR A 96 -22.49 -1.82 -4.39
N ALA A 97 -21.74 -1.89 -5.50
CA ALA A 97 -21.34 -3.15 -6.11
C ALA A 97 -19.88 -3.50 -5.78
N PRO A 98 -19.59 -4.78 -5.51
CA PRO A 98 -18.23 -5.30 -5.54
C PRO A 98 -17.81 -5.64 -6.98
N LYS A 99 -16.56 -5.31 -7.32
CA LYS A 99 -15.89 -5.73 -8.55
C LYS A 99 -14.63 -6.52 -8.18
N LYS A 100 -14.65 -7.82 -8.48
CA LYS A 100 -13.46 -8.66 -8.41
C LYS A 100 -12.59 -8.40 -9.63
N LEU A 101 -11.29 -8.20 -9.40
CA LEU A 101 -10.30 -8.13 -10.46
C LEU A 101 -9.82 -9.54 -10.80
N ASP A 102 -9.29 -9.69 -12.01
CA ASP A 102 -8.58 -10.91 -12.38
C ASP A 102 -7.38 -11.11 -11.45
N PRO A 103 -7.06 -12.36 -11.05
CA PRO A 103 -5.94 -12.62 -10.16
C PRO A 103 -4.63 -12.11 -10.76
N ILE A 104 -3.87 -11.36 -9.96
CA ILE A 104 -2.60 -10.78 -10.40
C ILE A 104 -1.46 -11.65 -9.88
N TYR A 105 -0.61 -12.10 -10.80
CA TYR A 105 0.56 -12.92 -10.47
C TYR A 105 1.81 -12.05 -10.44
N LEU A 106 2.35 -11.82 -9.24
CA LEU A 106 3.58 -11.08 -9.04
C LEU A 106 4.73 -12.06 -8.86
N THR A 107 5.62 -12.13 -9.84
CA THR A 107 6.83 -12.95 -9.76
C THR A 107 7.98 -12.11 -9.23
N ILE A 108 8.56 -12.54 -8.10
CA ILE A 108 9.74 -11.94 -7.49
C ILE A 108 10.93 -12.85 -7.81
N PRO A 109 11.90 -12.39 -8.62
CA PRO A 109 13.06 -13.20 -8.99
C PRO A 109 13.87 -13.62 -7.75
N ALA A 110 14.45 -14.83 -7.79
CA ALA A 110 15.28 -15.34 -6.70
C ALA A 110 16.43 -14.38 -6.33
N THR A 111 17.06 -13.74 -7.32
CA THR A 111 18.10 -12.71 -7.12
C THR A 111 17.62 -11.55 -6.25
N GLY A 112 16.38 -11.08 -6.47
CA GLY A 112 15.75 -10.07 -5.65
C GLY A 112 15.52 -10.55 -4.22
N LEU A 113 15.10 -11.79 -4.03
CA LEU A 113 14.88 -12.39 -2.71
C LEU A 113 16.17 -12.52 -1.90
N PHE A 114 17.28 -12.91 -2.51
CA PHE A 114 18.59 -13.00 -1.84
C PHE A 114 19.09 -11.64 -1.34
N SER A 115 18.81 -10.55 -2.06
CA SER A 115 19.18 -9.19 -1.63
C SER A 115 18.43 -8.71 -0.37
N LEU A 116 17.34 -9.38 0.00
CA LEU A 116 16.57 -9.12 1.22
C LEU A 116 17.20 -9.78 2.46
N GLY A 117 18.28 -10.55 2.27
CA GLY A 117 18.95 -11.35 3.28
C GLY A 117 18.18 -12.62 3.67
N ASP A 118 18.62 -13.28 4.74
CA ASP A 118 18.09 -14.58 5.22
C ASP A 118 16.64 -14.55 5.77
N GLY A 119 15.89 -13.48 5.53
CA GLY A 119 14.55 -13.30 6.08
C GLY A 119 13.49 -14.04 5.28
N LEU A 120 13.14 -13.53 4.10
CA LEU A 120 11.90 -13.95 3.43
C LEU A 120 11.98 -15.38 2.91
N LEU A 121 13.03 -15.70 2.13
CA LEU A 121 13.18 -17.01 1.49
C LEU A 121 13.33 -18.13 2.53
N SER A 122 14.21 -17.93 3.52
CA SER A 122 14.46 -18.92 4.57
C SER A 122 13.23 -19.19 5.44
N LEU A 123 12.43 -18.18 5.78
CA LEU A 123 11.19 -18.36 6.55
C LEU A 123 10.15 -19.15 5.75
N LEU A 124 9.99 -18.85 4.46
CA LEU A 124 9.05 -19.56 3.59
C LEU A 124 9.48 -21.02 3.36
N LEU A 125 10.78 -21.27 3.15
CA LEU A 125 11.34 -22.63 3.03
C LEU A 125 11.15 -23.43 4.33
N LYS A 126 11.29 -22.78 5.49
CA LYS A 126 11.00 -23.37 6.82
C LYS A 126 9.50 -23.53 7.11
N LYS A 127 8.62 -23.27 6.15
CA LYS A 127 7.15 -23.31 6.29
C LYS A 127 6.63 -22.43 7.44
N GLN A 128 7.29 -21.29 7.63
CA GLN A 128 6.88 -20.27 8.59
C GLN A 128 6.03 -19.20 7.89
N THR A 129 5.02 -18.71 8.60
CA THR A 129 4.19 -17.60 8.13
C THR A 129 5.01 -16.31 8.21
N VAL A 130 4.94 -15.49 7.16
CA VAL A 130 5.71 -14.25 7.05
C VAL A 130 4.77 -13.07 6.92
N GLN A 131 4.98 -12.01 7.69
CA GLN A 131 4.24 -10.76 7.50
C GLN A 131 4.81 -9.97 6.32
N ILE A 132 3.91 -9.61 5.40
CA ILE A 132 4.19 -8.73 4.27
C ILE A 132 3.25 -7.52 4.32
N THR A 133 3.67 -6.42 3.71
CA THR A 133 2.85 -5.22 3.57
C THR A 133 2.53 -5.02 2.10
N THR A 134 1.25 -4.90 1.78
CA THR A 134 0.77 -4.66 0.42
C THR A 134 0.20 -3.25 0.35
N ILE A 135 0.67 -2.48 -0.61
CA ILE A 135 0.20 -1.13 -0.90
C ILE A 135 -0.52 -1.18 -2.24
N ILE A 136 -1.78 -0.82 -2.24
CA ILE A 136 -2.62 -0.72 -3.43
C ILE A 136 -2.79 0.75 -3.75
N ALA A 137 -2.27 1.17 -4.89
CA ALA A 137 -2.38 2.53 -5.38
C ALA A 137 -3.25 2.55 -6.63
N THR A 138 -4.25 3.43 -6.67
CA THR A 138 -5.06 3.70 -7.86
C THR A 138 -5.42 5.17 -7.92
N SER A 139 -6.12 5.59 -8.97
CA SER A 139 -6.73 6.90 -9.05
C SER A 139 -8.23 6.78 -9.27
N ILE A 140 -9.01 7.51 -8.49
CA ILE A 140 -10.47 7.58 -8.56
C ILE A 140 -10.86 8.87 -9.29
N TYR A 141 -11.74 8.76 -10.28
CA TYR A 141 -12.31 9.92 -10.96
C TYR A 141 -13.37 10.58 -10.07
N ILE A 142 -13.11 11.82 -9.66
CA ILE A 142 -13.98 12.61 -8.79
C ILE A 142 -14.03 14.04 -9.31
N ALA A 143 -15.23 14.59 -9.48
CA ALA A 143 -15.49 16.01 -9.71
C ALA A 143 -14.52 16.67 -10.72
N GLY A 144 -14.43 16.08 -11.92
CA GLY A 144 -13.64 16.65 -13.03
C GLY A 144 -12.20 16.17 -13.15
N GLY A 145 -11.72 15.26 -12.29
CA GLY A 145 -10.36 14.72 -12.45
C GLY A 145 -10.05 13.46 -11.65
N PHE A 146 -8.93 12.83 -11.98
CA PHE A 146 -8.41 11.67 -11.23
C PHE A 146 -7.67 12.13 -9.97
N LYS A 147 -8.00 11.52 -8.82
CA LYS A 147 -7.33 11.74 -7.52
C LYS A 147 -6.73 10.44 -7.03
N SER A 148 -5.53 10.52 -6.46
CA SER A 148 -4.83 9.35 -5.92
C SER A 148 -5.60 8.74 -4.74
N TYR A 149 -5.61 7.41 -4.71
CA TYR A 149 -6.09 6.57 -3.62
C TYR A 149 -5.01 5.56 -3.31
N GLU A 150 -4.66 5.42 -2.04
CA GLU A 150 -3.74 4.39 -1.59
C GLU A 150 -4.32 3.71 -0.35
N LYS A 151 -4.22 2.37 -0.32
CA LYS A 151 -4.54 1.54 0.83
C LYS A 151 -3.35 0.67 1.16
N THR A 152 -2.96 0.67 2.44
CA THR A 152 -1.88 -0.19 2.95
C THR A 152 -2.50 -1.27 3.82
N ASP A 153 -2.27 -2.52 3.47
CA ASP A 153 -2.72 -3.69 4.21
C ASP A 153 -1.50 -4.49 4.68
N VAL A 154 -1.46 -4.86 5.96
CA VAL A 154 -0.48 -5.80 6.50
C VAL A 154 -1.13 -7.18 6.55
N MET A 155 -0.45 -8.19 6.02
CA MET A 155 -1.01 -9.52 5.86
C MET A 155 0.00 -10.62 6.08
N ASN A 156 -0.51 -11.78 6.46
CA ASN A 156 0.27 -12.99 6.67
C ASN A 156 0.35 -13.80 5.38
N LEU A 157 1.56 -13.92 4.85
CA LEU A 157 1.88 -14.83 3.77
C LEU A 157 2.13 -16.23 4.35
N ASN A 158 1.21 -17.14 4.08
CA ASN A 158 1.33 -18.53 4.50
C ASN A 158 2.14 -19.34 3.48
N PRO A 159 2.93 -20.34 3.94
CA PRO A 159 3.67 -21.23 3.07
C PRO A 159 2.73 -22.18 2.30
N LEU A 160 3.20 -22.71 1.16
CA LEU A 160 2.46 -23.69 0.36
C LEU A 160 2.08 -24.91 1.20
N GLY A 161 0.81 -25.32 1.12
CA GLY A 161 0.31 -26.55 1.74
C GLY A 161 -0.21 -26.43 3.18
N LYS A 162 -0.23 -25.25 3.80
CA LYS A 162 -1.07 -24.99 4.98
C LYS A 162 -2.46 -24.56 4.50
N LYS A 163 -3.43 -25.48 4.54
CA LYS A 163 -4.86 -25.16 4.47
C LYS A 163 -5.38 -24.82 5.85
#